data_AF-A0A9N9GC73-F1
#
_entry.id   AF-A0A9N9GC73-F1
#
_cell.length_a   1.000
_cell.length_b   1.000
_cell.length_c   1.000
_cell.angle_alpha   90.00
_cell.angle_beta   90.00
_cell.angle_gamma   90.00
#
_symmetry.space_group_name_H-M   'P 1'
#
loop_
_entity.id
_entity.type
_entity.pdbx_description
1 polymer ?
#
loop_
_entity_poly.entity_id
_entity_poly.type
_entity_poly.pdbx_seq_one_letter_code
_entity_poly.pdbx_strand_id
1 'polypeptide(L)'
;MIDLESILKSILSYETFKIVKVQDKRLGALHRGFQLAIFAYIIYTIINSEGYFKKELPIPGAVRITLQAPKSFDAPDYCGEIPCVYWGANDVQYPNDGAGVAFFATRVKVNKFDPPNNCNFLTASAPNDPCIFNPNIPTPVVNISYIADIENYTIMIEHSIRGHTTDIGIRNGLNGSMDGSLVGTNGNVIKYWNTTSRQQDDPRADGDIMTVQQLLTAAGADLEAVSTAPGAKPGETYRSSGIVIVIVIEYTNVPFKEDTITYTYRPQYIKGNEYKSIESIYQPNGGYLIKERHGLRLVFQQSGTIGRFDFISLLQNIVAVEILMLKFLPEKDIYEQVKFETTHDIYEHKKSKKRGISSNSDETQIESQFSKERMENLNEC
;
A
#
# COMPACT_ATOMS: atom_id res chain seq x y z
N MET A 1 20.89 35.52 -48.68
CA MET A 1 20.78 34.09 -48.37
C MET A 1 21.30 33.95 -46.94
N ILE A 2 20.41 33.85 -45.97
CA ILE A 2 20.81 33.69 -44.57
C ILE A 2 21.43 32.30 -44.47
N ASP A 3 22.69 32.24 -44.06
CA ASP A 3 23.46 31.00 -44.01
C ASP A 3 22.92 30.12 -42.89
N LEU A 4 22.00 29.22 -43.26
CA LEU A 4 21.22 28.41 -42.34
C LEU A 4 22.12 27.59 -41.41
N GLU A 5 23.33 27.21 -41.87
CA GLU A 5 24.33 26.52 -41.06
C GLU A 5 24.90 27.37 -39.93
N SER A 6 25.11 28.67 -40.15
CA SER A 6 25.62 29.58 -39.12
C SER A 6 24.60 29.76 -38.00
N ILE A 7 23.32 29.88 -38.35
CA ILE A 7 22.23 29.95 -37.38
C ILE A 7 22.06 28.63 -36.65
N LEU A 8 22.13 27.48 -37.35
CA LEU A 8 22.03 26.17 -36.71
C LEU A 8 23.18 25.96 -35.71
N LYS A 9 24.42 26.33 -36.07
CA LYS A 9 25.59 26.24 -35.19
C LYS A 9 25.47 27.16 -33.98
N SER A 10 24.93 28.36 -34.14
CA SER A 10 24.69 29.29 -33.03
C SER A 10 23.54 28.84 -32.13
N ILE A 11 22.52 28.17 -32.67
CA ILE A 11 21.41 27.62 -31.88
C ILE A 11 21.84 26.34 -31.16
N LEU A 12 22.74 25.55 -31.75
CA LEU A 12 23.27 24.31 -31.18
C LEU A 12 24.56 24.52 -30.37
N SER A 13 25.11 25.73 -30.30
CA SER A 13 26.27 26.02 -29.47
C SER A 13 25.86 26.07 -28.01
N TYR A 14 26.49 25.25 -27.17
CA TYR A 14 26.28 25.22 -25.74
C TYR A 14 27.48 25.86 -25.02
N GLU A 15 27.22 26.86 -24.18
CA GLU A 15 28.24 27.49 -23.36
C GLU A 15 28.57 26.59 -22.15
N THR A 16 29.86 26.30 -21.94
CA THR A 16 30.34 25.52 -20.79
C THR A 16 31.40 26.29 -20.03
N PHE A 17 31.40 26.15 -18.70
CA PHE A 17 32.49 26.66 -17.88
C PHE A 17 33.78 25.87 -18.18
N LYS A 18 34.89 26.60 -18.32
CA LYS A 18 36.23 26.02 -18.41
C LYS A 18 36.63 25.48 -17.04
N ILE A 19 36.96 24.19 -16.94
CA ILE A 19 37.34 23.54 -15.69
C ILE A 19 38.84 23.26 -15.70
N VAL A 20 39.54 23.56 -14.61
CA VAL A 20 40.98 23.26 -14.46
C VAL A 20 41.16 21.87 -13.84
N LYS A 21 41.91 20.99 -14.50
CA LYS A 21 42.23 19.63 -14.04
C LYS A 21 43.54 19.65 -13.22
N VAL A 22 43.39 19.59 -11.90
CA VAL A 22 44.51 19.53 -10.95
C VAL A 22 45.02 18.10 -10.82
N GLN A 23 46.30 17.87 -11.13
CA GLN A 23 46.95 16.55 -11.02
C GLN A 23 47.58 16.34 -9.62
N ASP A 24 46.77 16.27 -8.57
CA ASP A 24 47.26 15.95 -7.21
C ASP A 24 46.73 14.57 -6.76
N LYS A 25 47.64 13.68 -6.32
CA LYS A 25 47.29 12.31 -5.90
C LYS A 25 46.40 12.27 -4.66
N ARG A 26 46.62 13.14 -3.67
CA ARG A 26 45.86 13.18 -2.41
C ARG A 26 44.48 13.75 -2.65
N LEU A 27 44.42 14.87 -3.35
CA LEU A 27 43.15 15.52 -3.70
C LEU A 27 42.33 14.62 -4.64
N GLY A 28 42.98 13.98 -5.61
CA GLY A 28 42.35 13.03 -6.53
C GLY A 28 41.78 11.81 -5.81
N ALA A 29 42.52 11.22 -4.87
CA ALA A 29 42.02 10.08 -4.08
C ALA A 29 40.80 10.46 -3.23
N LEU A 30 40.85 11.60 -2.54
CA LEU A 30 39.75 12.11 -1.73
C LEU A 30 38.51 12.44 -2.58
N HIS A 31 38.70 13.11 -3.71
CA HIS A 31 37.63 13.40 -4.65
C HIS A 31 37.00 12.13 -5.23
N ARG A 32 37.80 11.15 -5.67
CA ARG A 32 37.29 9.86 -6.16
C ARG A 32 36.61 9.05 -5.05
N GLY A 33 37.11 9.11 -3.82
CA GLY A 33 36.48 8.50 -2.65
C GLY A 33 35.08 9.07 -2.39
N PHE A 34 34.94 10.40 -2.38
CA PHE A 34 33.62 11.04 -2.26
C PHE A 34 32.70 10.73 -3.43
N GLN A 35 33.20 10.75 -4.66
CA GLN A 35 32.40 10.35 -5.83
C GLN A 35 31.88 8.91 -5.71
N LEU A 36 32.72 7.97 -5.28
CA LEU A 36 32.33 6.57 -5.08
C LEU A 36 31.29 6.44 -3.95
N ALA A 37 31.48 7.16 -2.84
CA ALA A 37 30.53 7.17 -1.73
C ALA A 37 29.16 7.74 -2.13
N ILE A 38 29.15 8.86 -2.87
CA ILE A 38 27.92 9.47 -3.40
C ILE A 38 27.24 8.51 -4.39
N PHE A 39 28.00 7.90 -5.29
CA PHE A 39 27.47 6.94 -6.26
C PHE A 39 26.84 5.72 -5.58
N ALA A 40 27.52 5.14 -4.58
CA ALA A 40 26.97 4.05 -3.78
C ALA A 40 25.71 4.47 -3.03
N TYR A 41 25.67 5.69 -2.48
CA TYR A 41 24.49 6.26 -1.83
C TYR A 41 23.32 6.47 -2.79
N ILE A 42 23.56 6.95 -4.01
CA ILE A 42 22.52 7.09 -5.04
C ILE A 42 21.97 5.72 -5.43
N ILE A 43 22.83 4.73 -5.70
CA ILE A 43 22.38 3.36 -6.00
C ILE A 43 21.55 2.80 -4.84
N TYR A 44 22.05 2.95 -3.61
CA TYR A 44 21.33 2.53 -2.42
C TYR A 44 19.96 3.22 -2.33
N THR A 45 19.90 4.52 -2.60
CA THR A 45 18.65 5.30 -2.57
C THR A 45 17.67 4.87 -3.66
N ILE A 46 18.15 4.62 -4.89
CA ILE A 46 17.32 4.15 -6.02
C ILE A 46 16.76 2.76 -5.72
N ILE A 47 17.58 1.86 -5.16
CA ILE A 47 17.15 0.50 -4.81
C ILE A 47 16.16 0.54 -3.63
N ASN A 48 16.49 1.27 -2.56
CA ASN A 48 15.70 1.29 -1.33
C ASN A 48 14.38 2.07 -1.48
N SER A 49 14.37 3.14 -2.28
CA SER A 49 13.15 3.94 -2.54
C SER A 49 12.37 3.42 -3.75
N GLU A 50 12.94 2.45 -4.48
CA GLU A 50 12.45 1.92 -5.75
C GLU A 50 12.18 3.03 -6.78
N GLY A 51 13.12 3.97 -6.93
CA GLY A 51 12.99 5.13 -7.83
C GLY A 51 12.90 4.77 -9.32
N TYR A 52 13.07 3.50 -9.65
CA TYR A 52 12.88 2.96 -11.00
C TYR A 52 11.42 2.59 -11.31
N PHE A 53 10.53 2.62 -10.31
CA PHE A 53 9.10 2.44 -10.51
C PHE A 53 8.39 3.78 -10.61
N LYS A 54 7.52 3.92 -11.62
CA LYS A 54 6.51 4.96 -11.64
C LYS A 54 5.36 4.51 -10.74
N LYS A 55 5.37 4.99 -9.49
CA LYS A 55 4.40 4.63 -8.46
C LYS A 55 3.15 5.51 -8.53
N GLU A 56 2.00 4.90 -8.28
CA GLU A 56 0.71 5.56 -8.10
C GLU A 56 -0.09 4.87 -6.98
N LEU A 57 -1.11 5.57 -6.48
CA LEU A 57 -2.06 4.96 -5.55
C LEU A 57 -3.00 4.02 -6.32
N PRO A 58 -3.27 2.80 -5.82
CA PRO A 58 -4.19 1.88 -6.47
C PRO A 58 -5.59 2.47 -6.45
N ILE A 59 -6.27 2.46 -7.60
CA ILE A 59 -7.71 2.73 -7.66
C ILE A 59 -8.42 1.49 -7.12
N PRO A 60 -9.26 1.63 -6.07
CA PRO A 60 -10.02 0.53 -5.52
C PRO A 60 -10.91 -0.12 -6.60
N GLY A 61 -10.82 -1.44 -6.74
CA GLY A 61 -11.66 -2.23 -7.62
C GLY A 61 -12.83 -2.87 -6.87
N ALA A 62 -13.39 -3.93 -7.45
CA ALA A 62 -14.41 -4.72 -6.77
C ALA A 62 -13.78 -5.61 -5.70
N VAL A 63 -14.39 -5.64 -4.52
CA VAL A 63 -14.13 -6.61 -3.44
C VAL A 63 -15.41 -7.42 -3.24
N ARG A 64 -15.33 -8.73 -3.46
CA ARG A 64 -16.43 -9.68 -3.29
C ARG A 64 -16.09 -10.66 -2.19
N ILE A 65 -17.06 -10.91 -1.32
CA ILE A 65 -16.93 -11.81 -0.19
C ILE A 65 -18.02 -12.86 -0.29
N THR A 66 -17.63 -14.13 -0.19
CA THR A 66 -18.58 -15.25 -0.11
C THR A 66 -18.27 -16.09 1.11
N LEU A 67 -19.32 -16.52 1.79
CA LEU A 67 -19.23 -17.41 2.94
C LEU A 67 -19.60 -18.84 2.55
N GLN A 68 -18.96 -19.82 3.17
CA GLN A 68 -19.31 -21.23 3.05
C GLN A 68 -19.37 -21.87 4.45
N ALA A 69 -20.42 -22.65 4.68
CA ALA A 69 -20.61 -23.37 5.94
C ALA A 69 -19.68 -24.58 6.04
N PRO A 70 -19.25 -24.97 7.25
CA PRO A 70 -18.46 -26.18 7.45
C PRO A 70 -19.25 -27.44 7.04
N LYS A 71 -18.54 -28.53 6.72
CA LYS A 71 -19.15 -29.80 6.31
C LYS A 71 -19.86 -30.52 7.46
N SER A 72 -19.36 -30.32 8.66
CA SER A 72 -19.90 -30.84 9.92
C SER A 72 -19.96 -29.70 10.91
N PHE A 73 -21.04 -29.66 11.68
CA PHE A 73 -21.18 -28.70 12.76
C PHE A 73 -20.89 -29.38 14.09
N ASP A 74 -20.03 -28.76 14.88
CA ASP A 74 -19.85 -29.13 16.28
C ASP A 74 -20.78 -28.27 17.15
N ALA A 75 -21.02 -28.69 18.40
CA ALA A 75 -21.76 -27.89 19.38
C ALA A 75 -20.77 -27.09 20.24
N PRO A 76 -20.66 -25.77 20.05
CA PRO A 76 -19.75 -24.94 20.84
C PRO A 76 -20.18 -24.79 22.30
N ASP A 77 -19.20 -24.53 23.17
CA ASP A 77 -19.42 -24.30 24.61
C ASP A 77 -20.36 -23.12 24.90
N TYR A 78 -20.34 -22.08 24.04
CA TYR A 78 -21.19 -20.88 24.20
C TYR A 78 -22.69 -21.14 23.96
N CYS A 79 -23.07 -22.34 23.50
CA CYS A 79 -24.47 -22.72 23.29
C CYS A 79 -25.22 -23.12 24.57
N GLY A 80 -24.59 -23.02 25.74
CA GLY A 80 -25.16 -23.43 27.04
C GLY A 80 -26.24 -22.48 27.57
N GLU A 81 -25.90 -21.20 27.79
CA GLU A 81 -26.85 -20.22 28.37
C GLU A 81 -27.88 -19.72 27.36
N ILE A 82 -27.46 -19.57 26.10
CA ILE A 82 -28.29 -19.15 24.98
C ILE A 82 -28.25 -20.25 23.93
N PRO A 83 -29.40 -20.79 23.50
CA PRO A 83 -29.42 -21.91 22.57
C PRO A 83 -28.84 -21.52 21.22
N CYS A 84 -28.20 -22.47 20.55
CA CYS A 84 -27.68 -22.26 19.21
C CYS A 84 -28.63 -22.76 18.12
N VAL A 85 -28.55 -22.10 16.97
CA VAL A 85 -29.18 -22.53 15.72
C VAL A 85 -28.09 -22.74 14.67
N TYR A 86 -28.33 -23.69 13.77
CA TYR A 86 -27.41 -24.07 12.70
C TYR A 86 -27.95 -23.52 11.39
N TRP A 87 -27.26 -22.53 10.83
CA TRP A 87 -27.69 -21.82 9.64
C TRP A 87 -26.79 -22.13 8.44
N GLY A 88 -27.33 -22.00 7.24
CA GLY A 88 -26.51 -22.05 6.03
C GLY A 88 -25.76 -20.74 5.82
N ALA A 89 -24.74 -20.75 4.96
CA ALA A 89 -23.96 -19.54 4.66
C ALA A 89 -24.81 -18.36 4.17
N ASN A 90 -25.83 -18.62 3.34
CA ASN A 90 -26.74 -17.59 2.80
C ASN A 90 -27.67 -16.96 3.86
N ASP A 91 -27.92 -17.66 4.98
CA ASP A 91 -28.75 -17.15 6.08
C ASP A 91 -27.89 -16.34 7.08
N VAL A 92 -26.63 -16.76 7.25
CA VAL A 92 -25.63 -16.09 8.09
C VAL A 92 -25.15 -14.80 7.43
N GLN A 93 -24.82 -14.84 6.14
CA GLN A 93 -24.36 -13.68 5.38
C GLN A 93 -25.55 -12.79 4.99
N TYR A 94 -25.50 -11.51 5.34
CA TYR A 94 -26.55 -10.56 4.95
C TYR A 94 -26.02 -9.12 4.83
N PRO A 95 -26.22 -8.42 3.71
CA PRO A 95 -26.74 -8.94 2.45
C PRO A 95 -25.69 -9.82 1.75
N ASN A 96 -26.14 -10.64 0.80
CA ASN A 96 -25.26 -11.56 0.06
C ASN A 96 -24.47 -10.88 -1.07
N ASP A 97 -24.79 -9.62 -1.40
CA ASP A 97 -24.24 -8.85 -2.53
C ASP A 97 -23.46 -7.59 -2.10
N GLY A 98 -22.98 -7.55 -0.85
CA GLY A 98 -22.20 -6.42 -0.34
C GLY A 98 -20.86 -6.23 -1.05
N ALA A 99 -20.71 -5.14 -1.81
CA ALA A 99 -19.42 -4.74 -2.38
C ALA A 99 -18.55 -4.07 -1.30
N GLY A 100 -17.38 -4.64 -1.01
CA GLY A 100 -16.44 -4.09 -0.01
C GLY A 100 -16.91 -4.14 1.45
N VAL A 101 -18.08 -4.71 1.72
CA VAL A 101 -18.61 -4.93 3.06
C VAL A 101 -19.25 -6.31 3.14
N ALA A 102 -19.06 -7.00 4.25
CA ALA A 102 -19.77 -8.24 4.54
C ALA A 102 -20.30 -8.19 5.96
N PHE A 103 -21.41 -8.88 6.21
CA PHE A 103 -21.91 -9.06 7.57
C PHE A 103 -22.29 -10.51 7.80
N PHE A 104 -21.78 -11.07 8.90
CA PHE A 104 -22.02 -12.44 9.32
C PHE A 104 -22.73 -12.44 10.66
N ALA A 105 -23.93 -13.02 10.71
CA ALA A 105 -24.70 -13.12 11.94
C ALA A 105 -24.02 -14.07 12.93
N THR A 106 -23.90 -13.63 14.19
CA THR A 106 -23.47 -14.45 15.33
C THR A 106 -24.59 -14.66 16.32
N ARG A 107 -25.58 -13.75 16.34
CA ARG A 107 -26.82 -13.84 17.13
C ARG A 107 -28.02 -13.46 16.27
N VAL A 108 -29.11 -14.18 16.44
CA VAL A 108 -30.39 -13.90 15.79
C VAL A 108 -31.53 -13.85 16.80
N LYS A 109 -32.51 -12.99 16.53
CA LYS A 109 -33.86 -13.05 17.07
C LYS A 109 -34.86 -12.87 15.93
N VAL A 110 -35.87 -13.73 15.84
CA VAL A 110 -36.89 -13.65 14.79
C VAL A 110 -38.27 -13.56 15.41
N ASN A 111 -38.97 -12.46 15.12
CA ASN A 111 -40.34 -12.24 15.57
C ASN A 111 -41.27 -12.22 14.36
N LYS A 112 -42.40 -12.90 14.49
CA LYS A 112 -43.53 -12.82 13.56
C LYS A 112 -44.57 -11.86 14.13
N PHE A 113 -45.14 -11.05 13.26
CA PHE A 113 -46.21 -10.12 13.56
C PHE A 113 -47.37 -10.46 12.63
N ASP A 114 -48.38 -11.12 13.19
CA ASP A 114 -49.60 -11.43 12.46
C ASP A 114 -50.56 -10.22 12.53
N PRO A 115 -51.18 -9.84 11.40
CA PRO A 115 -52.16 -8.78 11.41
C PRO A 115 -53.46 -9.25 12.10
N PRO A 116 -54.27 -8.31 12.62
CA PRO A 116 -55.62 -8.63 13.05
C PRO A 116 -56.44 -9.32 11.93
N ASN A 117 -57.51 -10.03 12.30
CA ASN A 117 -58.38 -10.68 11.31
C ASN A 117 -58.87 -9.68 10.25
N ASN A 118 -58.76 -10.05 8.97
CA ASN A 118 -59.09 -9.23 7.79
C ASN A 118 -58.24 -7.94 7.63
N CYS A 119 -57.09 -7.84 8.29
CA CYS A 119 -56.15 -6.75 8.09
C CYS A 119 -54.96 -7.17 7.23
N ASN A 120 -54.42 -6.20 6.48
CA ASN A 120 -53.12 -6.29 5.83
C ASN A 120 -52.31 -5.02 6.14
N PHE A 121 -51.14 -5.20 6.75
CA PHE A 121 -50.31 -4.07 7.18
C PHE A 121 -49.82 -3.18 6.02
N LEU A 122 -49.85 -3.64 4.77
CA LEU A 122 -49.50 -2.84 3.59
C LEU A 122 -50.65 -1.98 3.06
N THR A 123 -51.88 -2.24 3.51
CA THR A 123 -53.09 -1.58 2.99
C THR A 123 -53.62 -0.48 3.90
N ALA A 124 -52.95 -0.21 5.02
CA ALA A 124 -53.35 0.84 5.95
C ALA A 124 -53.40 2.20 5.25
N SER A 125 -54.56 2.86 5.30
CA SER A 125 -54.85 4.06 4.49
C SER A 125 -54.95 5.35 5.32
N ALA A 126 -55.03 5.24 6.64
CA ALA A 126 -55.15 6.37 7.56
C ALA A 126 -54.37 6.13 8.85
N PRO A 127 -53.91 7.17 9.57
CA PRO A 127 -53.16 7.04 10.83
C PRO A 127 -53.87 6.31 11.98
N ASN A 128 -55.20 6.16 11.91
CA ASN A 128 -56.02 5.47 12.91
C ASN A 128 -56.52 4.10 12.41
N ASP A 129 -56.00 3.62 11.28
CA ASP A 129 -56.39 2.35 10.69
C ASP A 129 -55.96 1.19 11.62
N PRO A 130 -56.87 0.28 12.02
CA PRO A 130 -56.52 -0.86 12.87
C PRO A 130 -55.51 -1.81 12.22
N CYS A 131 -55.32 -1.70 10.90
CA CYS A 131 -54.34 -2.45 10.14
C CYS A 131 -52.97 -1.75 10.06
N ILE A 132 -52.70 -0.70 10.86
CA ILE A 132 -51.33 -0.18 11.01
C ILE A 132 -50.45 -1.20 11.73
N PHE A 133 -49.24 -1.41 11.22
CA PHE A 133 -48.24 -2.25 11.86
C PHE A 133 -47.95 -1.79 13.30
N ASN A 134 -48.18 -2.67 14.27
CA ASN A 134 -47.90 -2.42 15.67
C ASN A 134 -46.85 -3.42 16.20
N PRO A 135 -45.65 -2.96 16.60
CA PRO A 135 -44.58 -3.84 17.06
C PRO A 135 -44.78 -4.41 18.48
N ASN A 136 -45.88 -4.09 19.17
CA ASN A 136 -46.04 -4.40 20.59
C ASN A 136 -46.42 -5.85 20.90
N ILE A 137 -46.88 -6.64 19.93
CA ILE A 137 -47.33 -8.04 20.14
C ILE A 137 -46.59 -8.99 19.18
N PRO A 138 -45.28 -9.21 19.38
CA PRO A 138 -44.55 -10.19 18.59
C PRO A 138 -44.89 -11.62 19.01
N THR A 139 -45.00 -12.53 18.04
CA THR A 139 -44.88 -13.97 18.27
C THR A 139 -43.46 -14.41 17.96
N PRO A 140 -42.67 -14.87 18.95
CA PRO A 140 -41.31 -15.30 18.71
C PRO A 140 -41.30 -16.57 17.84
N VAL A 141 -40.60 -16.52 16.71
CA VAL A 141 -40.35 -17.69 15.84
C VAL A 141 -39.03 -18.32 16.22
N VAL A 142 -38.01 -17.49 16.42
CA VAL A 142 -36.71 -17.88 16.95
C VAL A 142 -36.44 -16.94 18.12
N ASN A 143 -36.32 -17.53 19.31
CA ASN A 143 -35.86 -16.80 20.50
C ASN A 143 -34.45 -16.26 20.27
N ILE A 144 -33.91 -15.51 21.23
CA ILE A 144 -32.51 -15.11 21.14
C ILE A 144 -31.65 -16.38 21.07
N SER A 145 -30.93 -16.53 19.97
CA SER A 145 -30.11 -17.71 19.68
C SER A 145 -28.79 -17.30 19.05
N TYR A 146 -27.74 -18.04 19.35
CA TYR A 146 -26.46 -17.88 18.66
C TYR A 146 -26.39 -18.71 17.39
N ILE A 147 -25.61 -18.25 16.42
CA ILE A 147 -25.26 -19.06 15.26
C ILE A 147 -24.13 -19.99 15.69
N ALA A 148 -24.37 -21.30 15.61
CA ALA A 148 -23.38 -22.30 15.95
C ALA A 148 -22.19 -22.26 14.98
N ASP A 149 -21.00 -22.46 15.54
CA ASP A 149 -19.78 -22.79 14.82
C ASP A 149 -19.34 -21.74 13.79
N ILE A 150 -19.72 -20.47 14.00
CA ILE A 150 -19.44 -19.38 13.06
C ILE A 150 -17.95 -19.19 12.78
N GLU A 151 -17.11 -19.51 13.76
CA GLU A 151 -15.65 -19.49 13.69
C GLU A 151 -15.08 -20.41 12.59
N ASN A 152 -15.73 -21.55 12.34
CA ASN A 152 -15.29 -22.56 11.39
C ASN A 152 -15.84 -22.35 9.97
N TYR A 153 -16.65 -21.32 9.75
CA TYR A 153 -17.07 -20.95 8.40
C TYR A 153 -15.87 -20.48 7.60
N THR A 154 -15.86 -20.82 6.32
CA THR A 154 -14.82 -20.38 5.38
C THR A 154 -15.29 -19.17 4.60
N ILE A 155 -14.45 -18.15 4.58
CA ILE A 155 -14.63 -16.92 3.82
C ILE A 155 -13.72 -17.01 2.60
N MET A 156 -14.27 -16.73 1.41
CA MET A 156 -13.47 -16.44 0.23
C MET A 156 -13.55 -14.94 -0.07
N ILE A 157 -12.38 -14.33 -0.27
CA ILE A 157 -12.24 -12.92 -0.61
C ILE A 157 -11.64 -12.80 -2.01
N GLU A 158 -12.39 -12.17 -2.90
CA GLU A 158 -11.93 -11.77 -4.23
C GLU A 158 -11.78 -10.24 -4.22
N HIS A 159 -10.65 -9.74 -4.70
CA HIS A 159 -10.44 -8.30 -4.85
C HIS A 159 -9.66 -7.97 -6.12
N SER A 160 -9.94 -6.81 -6.68
CA SER A 160 -9.25 -6.26 -7.85
C SER A 160 -8.76 -4.84 -7.57
N ILE A 161 -7.72 -4.44 -8.28
CA ILE A 161 -7.19 -3.07 -8.28
C ILE A 161 -6.90 -2.62 -9.70
N ARG A 162 -6.89 -1.31 -9.90
CA ARG A 162 -6.50 -0.71 -11.18
C ARG A 162 -5.52 0.44 -10.99
N GLY A 163 -4.60 0.58 -11.93
CA GLY A 163 -3.77 1.78 -12.08
C GLY A 163 -4.44 2.79 -13.00
N HIS A 164 -4.25 4.09 -12.73
CA HIS A 164 -4.72 5.13 -13.64
C HIS A 164 -3.75 5.35 -14.79
N THR A 165 -2.45 5.35 -14.48
CA THR A 165 -1.38 5.72 -15.42
C THR A 165 -0.54 4.53 -15.87
N THR A 166 -0.60 3.42 -15.13
CA THR A 166 0.21 2.22 -15.39
C THR A 166 -0.52 1.15 -16.22
N ASP A 167 -1.81 1.34 -16.51
CA ASP A 167 -2.72 0.35 -17.14
C ASP A 167 -2.79 -0.99 -16.40
N ILE A 168 -2.33 -1.05 -15.14
CA ILE A 168 -2.41 -2.25 -14.31
C ILE A 168 -3.89 -2.54 -14.04
N GLY A 169 -4.33 -3.75 -14.35
CA GLY A 169 -5.68 -4.23 -14.05
C GLY A 169 -5.63 -5.67 -13.61
N ILE A 170 -5.51 -5.89 -12.30
CA ILE A 170 -5.25 -7.22 -11.74
C ILE A 170 -6.25 -7.56 -10.63
N ARG A 171 -6.43 -8.86 -10.43
CA ARG A 171 -7.35 -9.44 -9.45
C ARG A 171 -6.69 -10.66 -8.81
N ASN A 172 -6.89 -10.85 -7.50
CA ASN A 172 -6.35 -12.03 -6.83
C ASN A 172 -6.97 -13.32 -7.39
N GLY A 173 -6.26 -14.44 -7.23
CA GLY A 173 -6.68 -15.76 -7.70
C GLY A 173 -6.43 -16.05 -9.19
N LEU A 174 -6.32 -15.02 -10.06
CA LEU A 174 -6.04 -15.22 -11.49
C LEU A 174 -4.54 -15.42 -11.76
N ASN A 175 -4.16 -16.61 -12.23
CA ASN A 175 -2.87 -16.96 -12.84
C ASN A 175 -1.60 -16.42 -12.14
N GLY A 176 -1.58 -16.40 -10.80
CA GLY A 176 -0.42 -15.94 -10.04
C GLY A 176 -0.12 -14.45 -10.15
N SER A 177 -1.11 -13.64 -10.53
CA SER A 177 -0.95 -12.19 -10.67
C SER A 177 -0.68 -11.46 -9.36
N MET A 178 -1.06 -12.02 -8.21
CA MET A 178 -0.76 -11.45 -6.90
C MET A 178 -0.60 -12.51 -5.81
N ASP A 179 0.50 -12.42 -5.05
CA ASP A 179 0.68 -13.19 -3.82
C ASP A 179 0.18 -12.38 -2.61
N GLY A 180 -0.50 -13.06 -1.70
CA GLY A 180 -1.21 -12.47 -0.58
C GLY A 180 -0.71 -12.98 0.77
N SER A 181 -0.91 -12.19 1.82
CA SER A 181 -0.67 -12.61 3.21
C SER A 181 -1.70 -12.05 4.17
N LEU A 182 -2.02 -12.79 5.23
CA LEU A 182 -2.84 -12.34 6.34
C LEU A 182 -1.92 -12.11 7.52
N VAL A 183 -1.83 -10.87 7.98
CA VAL A 183 -0.92 -10.46 9.05
C VAL A 183 -1.74 -10.07 10.27
N GLY A 184 -1.41 -10.68 11.41
CA GLY A 184 -2.04 -10.36 12.68
C GLY A 184 -1.61 -9.00 13.24
N THR A 185 -2.28 -8.53 14.29
CA THR A 185 -1.94 -7.29 15.02
C THR A 185 -0.52 -7.27 15.58
N ASN A 186 0.10 -8.43 15.80
CA ASN A 186 1.49 -8.59 16.25
C ASN A 186 2.52 -8.57 15.10
N GLY A 187 2.09 -8.44 13.84
CA GLY A 187 2.97 -8.51 12.68
C GLY A 187 3.29 -9.93 12.20
N ASN A 188 2.80 -10.97 12.88
CA ASN A 188 3.04 -12.36 12.45
C ASN A 188 2.12 -12.72 11.28
N VAL A 189 2.68 -13.42 10.29
CA VAL A 189 1.93 -13.96 9.16
C VAL A 189 1.15 -15.19 9.62
N ILE A 190 -0.17 -15.14 9.54
CA ILE A 190 -1.09 -16.21 9.94
C ILE A 190 -1.39 -17.15 8.77
N LYS A 191 -1.59 -16.58 7.58
CA LYS A 191 -1.82 -17.35 6.34
C LYS A 191 -1.15 -16.64 5.16
N TYR A 192 -0.67 -17.42 4.20
CA TYR A 192 0.00 -16.94 2.99
C TYR A 192 -0.64 -17.60 1.76
N TRP A 193 -0.86 -16.80 0.72
CA TRP A 193 -1.46 -17.24 -0.54
C TRP A 193 -0.52 -16.99 -1.70
N ASN A 194 -0.19 -18.06 -2.41
CA ASN A 194 0.44 -18.01 -3.73
C ASN A 194 -0.38 -18.87 -4.70
N THR A 195 0.04 -18.95 -5.96
CA THR A 195 -0.64 -19.76 -6.98
C THR A 195 -0.82 -21.21 -6.53
N THR A 196 0.20 -21.80 -5.93
CA THR A 196 0.20 -23.21 -5.51
C THR A 196 -0.70 -23.45 -4.30
N SER A 197 -0.65 -22.59 -3.29
CA SER A 197 -1.42 -22.77 -2.06
C SER A 197 -2.92 -22.56 -2.26
N ARG A 198 -3.33 -21.65 -3.16
CA ARG A 198 -4.75 -21.48 -3.52
C ARG A 198 -5.34 -22.75 -4.14
N GLN A 199 -4.61 -23.34 -5.09
CA GLN A 199 -5.07 -24.54 -5.79
C GLN A 199 -5.01 -25.81 -4.92
N GLN A 200 -4.19 -25.81 -3.87
CA GLN A 200 -4.11 -26.93 -2.93
C GLN A 200 -5.39 -27.05 -2.07
N ASP A 201 -5.94 -25.92 -1.61
CA ASP A 201 -7.17 -25.89 -0.81
C ASP A 201 -8.39 -26.20 -1.69
N ASP A 202 -8.50 -25.54 -2.84
CA ASP A 202 -9.53 -25.81 -3.85
C ASP A 202 -9.01 -25.42 -5.25
N PRO A 203 -8.89 -26.37 -6.20
CA PRO A 203 -8.46 -26.07 -7.57
C PRO A 203 -9.33 -25.07 -8.33
N ARG A 204 -10.56 -24.81 -7.84
CA ARG A 204 -11.53 -23.86 -8.42
C ARG A 204 -11.63 -22.56 -7.63
N ALA A 205 -10.79 -22.36 -6.61
CA ALA A 205 -10.79 -21.12 -5.84
C ALA A 205 -10.21 -19.97 -6.67
N ASP A 206 -11.08 -19.01 -7.01
CA ASP A 206 -10.71 -17.78 -7.70
C ASP A 206 -10.37 -16.62 -6.74
N GLY A 207 -10.16 -16.92 -5.45
CA GLY A 207 -9.92 -15.94 -4.39
C GLY A 207 -9.15 -16.54 -3.20
N ASP A 208 -9.01 -15.74 -2.14
CA ASP A 208 -8.30 -16.17 -0.94
C ASP A 208 -9.27 -16.76 0.08
N ILE A 209 -9.01 -18.01 0.48
CA ILE A 209 -9.83 -18.72 1.44
C ILE A 209 -9.19 -18.68 2.83
N MET A 210 -9.97 -18.33 3.85
CA MET A 210 -9.60 -18.43 5.28
C MET A 210 -10.82 -18.72 6.14
N THR A 211 -10.64 -19.20 7.37
CA THR A 211 -11.76 -19.32 8.31
C THR A 211 -12.08 -17.98 8.98
N VAL A 212 -13.31 -17.82 9.46
CA VAL A 212 -13.70 -16.69 10.31
C VAL A 212 -12.79 -16.62 11.54
N GLN A 213 -12.42 -17.77 12.13
CA GLN A 213 -11.48 -17.84 13.26
C GLN A 213 -10.10 -17.26 12.93
N GLN A 214 -9.55 -17.58 11.76
CA GLN A 214 -8.25 -17.04 11.32
C GLN A 214 -8.32 -15.51 11.19
N LEU A 215 -9.43 -15.00 10.64
CA LEU A 215 -9.65 -13.56 10.50
C LEU A 215 -9.80 -12.87 11.87
N LEU A 216 -10.56 -13.46 12.80
CA LEU A 216 -10.72 -12.95 14.17
C LEU A 216 -9.39 -12.94 14.93
N THR A 217 -8.63 -14.03 14.83
CA THR A 217 -7.30 -14.16 15.42
C THR A 217 -6.35 -13.10 14.87
N ALA A 218 -6.37 -12.89 13.55
CA ALA A 218 -5.58 -11.83 12.90
C ALA A 218 -6.00 -10.44 13.37
N ALA A 219 -7.30 -10.20 13.55
CA ALA A 219 -7.83 -8.94 14.06
C ALA A 219 -7.49 -8.69 15.55
N GLY A 220 -7.02 -9.72 16.27
CA GLY A 220 -6.91 -9.69 17.73
C GLY A 220 -8.27 -9.57 18.42
N ALA A 221 -9.33 -10.07 17.78
CA ALA A 221 -10.69 -10.05 18.28
C ALA A 221 -11.05 -11.40 18.90
N ASP A 222 -11.75 -11.35 20.04
CA ASP A 222 -12.32 -12.51 20.72
C ASP A 222 -13.82 -12.27 20.87
N LEU A 223 -14.65 -13.19 20.37
CA LEU A 223 -16.10 -13.05 20.42
C LEU A 223 -16.68 -13.28 21.81
N GLU A 224 -15.94 -13.97 22.69
CA GLU A 224 -16.34 -14.17 24.08
C GLU A 224 -15.93 -13.01 24.99
N ALA A 225 -15.08 -12.09 24.51
CA ALA A 225 -14.71 -10.92 25.29
C ALA A 225 -15.91 -9.97 25.47
N VAL A 226 -15.92 -9.28 26.61
CA VAL A 226 -16.96 -8.30 26.95
C VAL A 226 -16.92 -7.14 25.97
N SER A 227 -18.10 -6.79 25.45
CA SER A 227 -18.28 -5.71 24.50
C SER A 227 -18.03 -4.36 25.15
N THR A 228 -17.34 -3.50 24.41
CA THR A 228 -17.08 -2.10 24.80
C THR A 228 -18.06 -1.12 24.15
N ALA A 229 -19.03 -1.62 23.38
CA ALA A 229 -19.98 -0.77 22.66
C ALA A 229 -20.95 -0.07 23.62
N PRO A 230 -21.27 1.22 23.41
CA PRO A 230 -22.24 1.94 24.25
C PRO A 230 -23.66 1.34 24.25
N GLY A 231 -24.03 0.62 23.18
CA GLY A 231 -25.32 -0.05 23.05
C GLY A 231 -25.39 -1.43 23.72
N ALA A 232 -24.25 -1.99 24.13
CA ALA A 232 -24.17 -3.30 24.75
C ALA A 232 -24.61 -3.24 26.23
N LYS A 233 -25.31 -4.27 26.68
CA LYS A 233 -25.65 -4.42 28.10
C LYS A 233 -24.40 -4.71 28.93
N PRO A 234 -24.38 -4.37 30.23
CA PRO A 234 -23.26 -4.73 31.10
C PRO A 234 -22.99 -6.25 31.08
N GLY A 235 -21.78 -6.64 30.69
CA GLY A 235 -21.37 -8.05 30.57
C GLY A 235 -21.75 -8.74 29.26
N GLU A 236 -22.36 -8.04 28.30
CA GLU A 236 -22.68 -8.60 26.98
C GLU A 236 -21.39 -8.80 26.16
N THR A 237 -21.24 -9.96 25.52
CA THR A 237 -20.04 -10.29 24.72
C THR A 237 -20.10 -9.68 23.32
N TYR A 238 -18.97 -9.66 22.60
CA TYR A 238 -18.95 -9.28 21.18
C TYR A 238 -19.76 -10.23 20.30
N ARG A 239 -19.88 -11.53 20.65
CA ARG A 239 -20.78 -12.48 19.97
C ARG A 239 -22.23 -11.99 20.00
N SER A 240 -22.65 -11.42 21.13
CA SER A 240 -24.04 -11.03 21.35
C SER A 240 -24.34 -9.63 20.82
N SER A 241 -23.48 -8.66 21.11
CA SER A 241 -23.66 -7.26 20.68
C SER A 241 -23.31 -7.03 19.20
N GLY A 242 -22.36 -7.80 18.66
CA GLY A 242 -21.77 -7.58 17.34
C GLY A 242 -20.46 -6.79 17.43
N ILE A 243 -19.65 -6.89 16.37
CA ILE A 243 -18.31 -6.26 16.29
C ILE A 243 -18.05 -5.78 14.87
N VAL A 244 -17.31 -4.68 14.73
CA VAL A 244 -16.89 -4.15 13.44
C VAL A 244 -15.39 -4.38 13.24
N ILE A 245 -15.02 -5.04 12.15
CA ILE A 245 -13.65 -5.33 11.75
C ILE A 245 -13.36 -4.60 10.44
N VAL A 246 -12.35 -3.72 10.46
CA VAL A 246 -11.83 -3.07 9.26
C VAL A 246 -10.64 -3.89 8.77
N ILE A 247 -10.65 -4.20 7.48
CA ILE A 247 -9.63 -5.01 6.82
C ILE A 247 -8.98 -4.14 5.77
N VAL A 248 -7.76 -3.68 6.06
CA VAL A 248 -6.96 -2.95 5.08
C VAL A 248 -6.23 -3.97 4.20
N ILE A 249 -6.45 -3.90 2.89
CA ILE A 249 -5.68 -4.62 1.88
C ILE A 249 -4.59 -3.67 1.40
N GLU A 250 -3.37 -3.90 1.85
CA GLU A 250 -2.19 -3.10 1.52
C GLU A 250 -1.47 -3.70 0.32
N TYR A 251 -1.34 -2.96 -0.78
CA TYR A 251 -0.64 -3.38 -2.00
C TYR A 251 0.79 -2.84 -2.03
N THR A 252 1.72 -3.69 -2.44
CA THR A 252 3.15 -3.35 -2.59
C THR A 252 3.75 -4.02 -3.81
N ASN A 253 4.71 -3.37 -4.44
CA ASN A 253 5.52 -3.98 -5.50
C ASN A 253 6.53 -4.95 -4.90
N VAL A 254 6.85 -6.00 -5.65
CA VAL A 254 8.00 -6.85 -5.32
C VAL A 254 9.26 -6.21 -5.91
N PRO A 255 10.28 -5.90 -5.09
CA PRO A 255 11.53 -5.36 -5.59
C PRO A 255 12.13 -6.26 -6.68
N PHE A 256 12.61 -5.64 -7.76
CA PHE A 256 13.28 -6.32 -8.89
C PHE A 256 12.42 -7.32 -9.70
N LYS A 257 11.11 -7.43 -9.44
CA LYS A 257 10.20 -8.18 -10.30
C LYS A 257 9.23 -7.22 -10.98
N GLU A 258 9.35 -7.11 -12.30
CA GLU A 258 8.44 -6.30 -13.10
C GLU A 258 7.00 -6.81 -12.95
N ASP A 259 6.06 -5.87 -12.84
CA ASP A 259 4.61 -6.10 -12.81
C ASP A 259 4.12 -7.12 -11.76
N THR A 260 4.96 -7.45 -10.77
CA THR A 260 4.60 -8.36 -9.69
C THR A 260 4.19 -7.55 -8.47
N ILE A 261 2.92 -7.71 -8.09
CA ILE A 261 2.31 -7.00 -6.96
C ILE A 261 1.93 -8.01 -5.90
N THR A 262 2.28 -7.70 -4.66
CA THR A 262 1.87 -8.45 -3.48
C THR A 262 0.86 -7.65 -2.67
N TYR A 263 0.09 -8.34 -1.83
CA TYR A 263 -0.80 -7.68 -0.89
C TYR A 263 -0.80 -8.32 0.49
N THR A 264 -1.20 -7.53 1.47
CA THR A 264 -1.33 -7.93 2.86
C THR A 264 -2.67 -7.50 3.42
N TYR A 265 -3.44 -8.45 3.96
CA TYR A 265 -4.61 -8.17 4.79
C TYR A 265 -4.17 -7.81 6.20
N ARG A 266 -4.60 -6.65 6.68
CA ARG A 266 -4.41 -6.16 8.05
C ARG A 266 -5.77 -5.93 8.72
N PRO A 267 -6.41 -6.98 9.23
CA PRO A 267 -7.65 -6.83 9.97
C PRO A 267 -7.41 -6.18 11.33
N GLN A 268 -8.29 -5.27 11.72
CA GLN A 268 -8.33 -4.65 13.04
C GLN A 268 -9.78 -4.42 13.44
N TYR A 269 -10.16 -4.81 14.64
CA TYR A 269 -11.50 -4.49 15.15
C TYR A 269 -11.53 -3.09 15.76
N ILE A 270 -12.66 -2.40 15.63
CA ILE A 270 -12.86 -1.08 16.21
C ILE A 270 -13.55 -1.24 17.56
N LYS A 271 -12.85 -0.89 18.65
CA LYS A 271 -13.41 -0.84 20.00
C LYS A 271 -14.57 0.16 20.08
N GLY A 272 -15.60 -0.18 20.85
CA GLY A 272 -16.78 0.66 21.02
C GLY A 272 -17.82 0.59 19.90
N ASN A 273 -17.55 -0.13 18.81
CA ASN A 273 -18.50 -0.30 17.72
C ASN A 273 -19.22 -1.64 17.82
N GLU A 274 -20.55 -1.59 17.80
CA GLU A 274 -21.41 -2.74 17.57
C GLU A 274 -22.04 -2.64 16.18
N TYR A 275 -22.56 -3.77 15.67
CA TYR A 275 -23.35 -3.75 14.46
C TYR A 275 -24.52 -4.72 14.53
N LYS A 276 -25.69 -4.20 14.15
CA LYS A 276 -26.94 -4.94 14.01
C LYS A 276 -27.57 -4.67 12.66
N SER A 277 -28.18 -5.71 12.09
CA SER A 277 -28.97 -5.64 10.87
C SER A 277 -30.39 -6.10 11.18
N ILE A 278 -31.37 -5.32 10.76
CA ILE A 278 -32.79 -5.65 10.91
C ILE A 278 -33.37 -5.81 9.51
N GLU A 279 -33.90 -7.00 9.24
CA GLU A 279 -34.59 -7.30 8.00
C GLU A 279 -36.09 -7.48 8.29
N SER A 280 -36.93 -6.81 7.51
CA SER A 280 -38.38 -6.95 7.58
C SER A 280 -38.87 -7.67 6.33
N ILE A 281 -39.38 -8.88 6.48
CA ILE A 281 -39.89 -9.70 5.39
C ILE A 281 -41.41 -9.67 5.46
N TYR A 282 -42.05 -9.20 4.38
CA TYR A 282 -43.50 -9.21 4.27
C TYR A 282 -44.02 -10.63 3.98
N GLN A 283 -45.08 -11.03 4.67
CA GLN A 283 -45.72 -12.32 4.52
C GLN A 283 -47.02 -12.19 3.71
N PRO A 284 -47.40 -13.20 2.90
CA PRO A 284 -48.62 -13.14 2.09
C PRO A 284 -49.92 -12.96 2.90
N ASN A 285 -49.91 -13.34 4.18
CA ASN A 285 -51.04 -13.15 5.10
C ASN A 285 -51.22 -11.69 5.56
N GLY A 286 -50.42 -10.74 5.04
CA GLY A 286 -50.45 -9.35 5.47
C GLY A 286 -49.56 -9.04 6.68
N GLY A 287 -48.86 -10.05 7.21
CA GLY A 287 -47.97 -9.94 8.37
C GLY A 287 -46.52 -9.59 8.03
N TYR A 288 -45.72 -9.41 9.06
CA TYR A 288 -44.26 -9.24 8.94
C TYR A 288 -43.50 -10.31 9.71
N LEU A 289 -42.35 -10.69 9.16
CA LEU A 289 -41.32 -11.42 9.88
C LEU A 289 -40.13 -10.47 10.03
N ILE A 290 -39.84 -10.04 11.26
CA ILE A 290 -38.68 -9.20 11.54
C ILE A 290 -37.56 -10.10 12.06
N LYS A 291 -36.44 -10.09 11.34
CA LYS A 291 -35.20 -10.78 11.70
C LYS A 291 -34.18 -9.75 12.18
N GLU A 292 -33.90 -9.77 13.48
CA GLU A 292 -32.85 -8.99 14.11
C GLU A 292 -31.57 -9.84 14.16
N ARG A 293 -30.51 -9.38 13.51
CA ARG A 293 -29.20 -10.05 13.48
C ARG A 293 -28.15 -9.15 14.11
N HIS A 294 -27.34 -9.71 14.99
CA HIS A 294 -26.10 -9.09 15.47
C HIS A 294 -24.93 -9.95 15.01
N GLY A 295 -23.76 -9.33 14.82
CA GLY A 295 -22.56 -10.08 14.50
C GLY A 295 -21.44 -9.29 13.88
N LEU A 296 -20.67 -9.95 13.03
CA LEU A 296 -19.41 -9.45 12.49
C LEU A 296 -19.70 -8.57 11.29
N ARG A 297 -19.39 -7.29 11.35
CA ARG A 297 -19.36 -6.41 10.18
C ARG A 297 -17.94 -6.26 9.70
N LEU A 298 -17.65 -6.78 8.51
CA LEU A 298 -16.38 -6.64 7.83
C LEU A 298 -16.44 -5.45 6.87
N VAL A 299 -15.44 -4.57 6.94
CA VAL A 299 -15.30 -3.40 6.06
C VAL A 299 -13.94 -3.44 5.41
N PHE A 300 -13.91 -3.55 4.08
CA PHE A 300 -12.66 -3.64 3.33
C PHE A 300 -12.21 -2.28 2.86
N GLN A 301 -10.91 -2.00 3.00
CA GLN A 301 -10.29 -0.77 2.51
C GLN A 301 -9.06 -1.15 1.70
N GLN A 302 -8.96 -0.66 0.48
CA GLN A 302 -7.81 -0.90 -0.41
C GLN A 302 -6.85 0.29 -0.30
N SER A 303 -5.57 0.03 -0.04
CA SER A 303 -4.53 1.04 0.17
C SER A 303 -3.16 0.54 -0.29
N GLY A 304 -2.15 1.39 -0.32
CA GLY A 304 -0.77 1.04 -0.66
C GLY A 304 -0.28 1.77 -1.90
N THR A 305 0.72 1.20 -2.57
CA THR A 305 1.32 1.77 -3.77
C THR A 305 1.51 0.68 -4.79
N ILE A 306 1.14 0.98 -6.03
CA ILE A 306 1.42 0.14 -7.18
C ILE A 306 2.28 0.92 -8.16
N GLY A 307 3.20 0.23 -8.80
CA GLY A 307 4.11 0.84 -9.74
C GLY A 307 4.48 -0.11 -10.84
N ARG A 308 4.87 0.47 -11.97
CA ARG A 308 5.43 -0.23 -13.11
C ARG A 308 6.82 0.30 -13.38
N PHE A 309 7.68 -0.55 -13.91
CA PHE A 309 9.01 -0.11 -14.32
C PHE A 309 8.88 1.01 -15.35
N ASP A 310 9.55 2.12 -15.10
CA ASP A 310 9.57 3.26 -16.00
C ASP A 310 11.00 3.75 -16.18
N PHE A 311 11.51 3.57 -17.39
CA PHE A 311 12.88 3.95 -17.73
C PHE A 311 13.11 5.46 -17.55
N ILE A 312 12.08 6.30 -17.75
CA ILE A 312 12.18 7.74 -17.56
C ILE A 312 12.35 8.06 -16.07
N SER A 313 11.58 7.43 -15.19
CA SER A 313 11.73 7.57 -13.73
C SER A 313 13.12 7.12 -13.24
N LEU A 314 13.63 5.99 -13.76
CA LEU A 314 15.00 5.57 -13.50
C LEU A 314 16.01 6.63 -13.97
N LEU A 315 15.82 7.14 -15.20
CA LEU A 315 16.71 8.14 -15.78
C LEU A 315 16.66 9.44 -14.98
N GLN A 316 15.51 9.93 -14.55
CA GLN A 316 15.39 11.13 -13.71
C GLN A 316 16.13 10.99 -12.38
N ASN A 317 16.12 9.78 -11.79
CA ASN A 317 16.85 9.51 -10.55
C ASN A 317 18.37 9.33 -10.77
N ILE A 318 18.81 8.91 -11.96
CA ILE A 318 20.24 8.79 -12.31
C ILE A 318 20.81 10.12 -12.81
N VAL A 319 20.04 10.86 -13.59
CA VAL A 319 20.46 12.04 -14.35
C VAL A 319 20.35 13.27 -13.47
N ALA A 320 21.30 13.35 -12.54
CA ALA A 320 22.07 14.58 -12.44
C ALA A 320 22.94 14.66 -13.71
N VAL A 321 22.42 15.38 -14.71
CA VAL A 321 22.81 15.59 -16.14
C VAL A 321 24.29 15.40 -16.54
N GLU A 322 25.24 15.64 -15.64
CA GLU A 322 26.67 15.72 -15.96
C GLU A 322 27.34 14.36 -16.19
N ILE A 323 26.90 13.29 -15.51
CA ILE A 323 27.53 11.95 -15.64
C ILE A 323 27.28 11.35 -17.02
N LEU A 324 26.07 11.55 -17.56
CA LEU A 324 25.67 10.97 -18.84
C LEU A 324 26.45 11.59 -19.99
N MET A 325 26.61 12.92 -19.97
CA MET A 325 27.37 13.68 -20.96
C MET A 325 28.85 13.27 -21.00
N LEU A 326 29.49 13.09 -19.83
CA LEU A 326 30.94 12.83 -19.76
C LEU A 326 31.33 11.36 -19.95
N LYS A 327 30.40 10.41 -19.82
CA LYS A 327 30.73 8.97 -19.84
C LYS A 327 30.12 8.17 -20.96
N PHE A 328 28.95 8.57 -21.46
CA PHE A 328 28.17 7.75 -22.39
C PHE A 328 28.04 8.33 -23.80
N LEU A 329 28.35 9.61 -24.02
CA LEU A 329 28.35 10.18 -25.37
C LEU A 329 29.54 9.65 -26.20
N PRO A 330 29.34 9.35 -27.50
CA PRO A 330 30.39 8.83 -28.37
C PRO A 330 31.58 9.80 -28.53
N GLU A 331 31.35 11.10 -28.35
CA GLU A 331 32.38 12.15 -28.44
C GLU A 331 32.94 12.58 -27.07
N LYS A 332 32.77 11.77 -26.02
CA LYS A 332 33.22 12.09 -24.64
C LYS A 332 34.66 12.59 -24.57
N ASP A 333 35.56 12.08 -25.43
CA ASP A 333 36.97 12.43 -25.41
C ASP A 333 37.20 13.88 -25.88
N ILE A 334 36.40 14.34 -26.85
CA ILE A 334 36.40 15.73 -27.34
C ILE A 334 35.85 16.65 -26.25
N TYR A 335 34.73 16.27 -25.62
CA TYR A 335 34.16 17.00 -24.48
C TYR A 335 35.14 17.08 -23.30
N GLU A 336 35.89 16.01 -23.02
CA GLU A 336 36.89 16.00 -21.95
C GLU A 336 38.03 16.99 -22.26
N GLN A 337 38.53 17.04 -23.49
CA GLN A 337 39.61 17.95 -23.87
C GLN A 337 39.20 19.43 -23.83
N VAL A 338 37.99 19.75 -24.27
CA VAL A 338 37.49 21.14 -24.31
C VAL A 338 37.12 21.63 -22.90
N LYS A 339 36.51 20.76 -22.09
CA LYS A 339 36.03 21.13 -20.75
C LYS A 339 37.17 21.21 -19.72
N PHE A 340 38.19 20.37 -19.84
CA PHE A 340 39.27 20.28 -18.86
C PHE A 340 40.59 20.85 -19.38
N GLU A 341 41.00 22.00 -18.85
CA GLU A 341 42.36 22.52 -19.02
C GLU A 341 43.31 21.79 -18.06
N THR A 342 44.27 21.07 -18.60
CA THR A 342 45.21 20.29 -17.78
C THR A 342 46.35 21.19 -17.31
N THR A 343 46.41 21.49 -16.01
CA THR A 343 47.55 22.20 -15.41
C THR A 343 48.67 21.24 -15.05
N HIS A 344 49.91 21.67 -15.22
CA HIS A 344 51.09 20.92 -14.78
C HIS A 344 51.13 20.75 -13.26
N ASP A 345 51.65 19.61 -12.81
CA ASP A 345 51.69 19.21 -11.41
C ASP A 345 52.62 20.14 -10.61
N ILE A 346 52.04 20.86 -9.63
CA ILE A 346 52.74 21.85 -8.79
C ILE A 346 53.85 21.18 -7.97
N TYR A 347 53.73 19.88 -7.71
CA TYR A 347 54.74 19.13 -6.95
C TYR A 347 56.06 18.96 -7.69
N GLU A 348 56.05 18.84 -9.02
CA GLU A 348 57.29 18.77 -9.80
C GLU A 348 58.05 20.10 -9.75
N HIS A 349 57.32 21.22 -9.79
CA HIS A 349 57.91 22.56 -9.64
C HIS A 349 58.53 22.77 -8.25
N LYS A 350 57.92 22.26 -7.16
CA LYS A 350 58.53 22.34 -5.83
C LYS A 350 59.75 21.43 -5.69
N LYS A 351 59.76 20.26 -6.34
CA LYS A 351 60.89 19.31 -6.31
C LYS A 351 62.07 19.80 -7.15
N SER A 352 61.82 20.44 -8.29
CA SER A 352 62.87 21.10 -9.09
C SER A 352 63.44 22.32 -8.36
N LYS A 353 62.61 23.14 -7.68
CA LYS A 353 63.09 24.26 -6.86
C LYS A 353 63.93 23.80 -5.66
N LYS A 354 63.53 22.71 -4.97
CA LYS A 354 64.35 22.13 -3.89
C LYS A 354 65.65 21.46 -4.35
N ARG A 355 65.72 20.98 -5.61
CA ARG A 355 66.95 20.45 -6.20
C ARG A 355 67.87 21.53 -6.76
N GLY A 356 67.33 22.69 -7.18
CA GLY A 356 68.12 23.85 -7.62
C GLY A 356 68.68 24.72 -6.48
N ILE A 357 68.09 24.69 -5.29
CA ILE A 357 68.55 25.47 -4.11
C ILE A 357 69.68 24.76 -3.32
N SER A 358 70.22 23.65 -3.84
CA SER A 358 71.45 23.04 -3.30
C SER A 358 72.73 23.55 -3.99
N SER A 359 72.64 24.47 -4.95
CA SER A 359 73.79 25.05 -5.64
C SER A 359 73.52 26.49 -6.09
N ASN A 360 73.34 27.42 -5.15
CA ASN A 360 73.87 28.78 -5.28
C ASN A 360 73.52 29.62 -4.05
N SER A 361 74.56 29.91 -3.29
CA SER A 361 74.71 31.14 -2.53
C SER A 361 74.71 32.33 -3.50
N ASP A 362 73.55 32.95 -3.78
CA ASP A 362 73.47 34.29 -4.41
C ASP A 362 72.03 34.88 -4.35
N GLU A 363 71.29 34.58 -3.28
CA GLU A 363 69.93 35.12 -3.06
C GLU A 363 69.97 36.45 -2.31
N THR A 364 70.76 37.42 -2.81
CA THR A 364 70.79 38.79 -2.23
C THR A 364 70.70 39.93 -3.26
N GLN A 365 70.63 39.67 -4.58
CA GLN A 365 70.61 40.75 -5.59
C GLN A 365 69.28 40.97 -6.33
N ILE A 366 68.34 40.02 -6.30
CA ILE A 366 67.14 40.10 -7.17
C ILE A 366 66.00 40.95 -6.57
N GLU A 367 65.92 41.12 -5.24
CA GLU A 367 64.91 42.02 -4.63
C GLU A 367 65.18 43.52 -4.90
N SER A 368 66.38 43.89 -5.36
CA SER A 368 66.71 45.30 -5.62
C SER A 368 66.27 45.81 -7.00
N GLN A 369 65.99 44.93 -7.97
CA GLN A 369 65.56 45.34 -9.31
C GLN A 369 64.04 45.49 -9.44
N PHE A 370 63.25 44.71 -8.71
CA PHE A 370 61.78 44.78 -8.80
C PHE A 370 61.16 46.02 -8.14
N SER A 371 61.92 46.73 -7.28
CA SER A 371 61.46 47.99 -6.68
C SER A 371 61.64 49.20 -7.60
N LYS A 372 62.56 49.14 -8.59
CA LYS A 372 62.81 50.26 -9.51
C LYS A 372 61.78 50.35 -10.65
N GLU A 373 61.34 49.23 -11.23
CA GLU A 373 60.32 49.25 -12.31
C GLU A 373 58.92 49.65 -11.82
N ARG A 374 58.62 49.50 -10.52
CA ARG A 374 57.32 49.88 -9.97
C ARG A 374 57.16 51.38 -9.73
N MET A 375 58.25 52.15 -9.76
CA MET A 375 58.22 53.61 -9.57
C MET A 375 58.13 54.38 -10.90
N GLU A 376 58.45 53.78 -12.05
CA GLU A 376 58.33 54.46 -13.36
C GLU A 376 56.91 54.39 -13.96
N ASN A 377 56.09 53.40 -13.60
CA ASN A 377 54.72 53.25 -14.12
C ASN A 377 53.63 54.02 -13.33
N LEU A 378 54.00 54.91 -12.41
CA LEU A 378 53.07 55.75 -11.64
C LEU A 378 53.05 57.24 -12.06
N ASN A 379 53.81 57.61 -13.09
CA ASN A 379 53.86 58.99 -13.62
C ASN A 379 53.23 59.18 -15.01
N GLU A 380 52.54 58.17 -15.55
CA GLU A 380 51.71 58.29 -16.75
C GLU A 380 50.25 57.91 -16.43
N CYS A 381 49.55 58.81 -15.72
CA CYS A 381 48.08 58.91 -15.69
C CYS A 381 47.68 60.34 -15.32
#